data_AF-A0A2Z6N240-F1
#
_entry.id   AF-A0A2Z6N240-F1
#
_cell.length_a   1.000
_cell.length_b   1.000
_cell.length_c   1.000
_cell.angle_alpha   90.00
_cell.angle_beta   90.00
_cell.angle_gamma   90.00
#
_symmetry.space_group_name_H-M   'P 1'
#
loop_
_entity.id
_entity.type
_entity.pdbx_description
1 polymer ?
#
loop_
_entity_poly.entity_id
_entity_poly.type
_entity_poly.pdbx_seq_one_letter_code
_entity_poly.pdbx_strand_id
1 'polypeptide(L)'
;MDSSIRSSVIIIGAGISGISAAKVLAENGIEDIVILEASDRIGGRIRKECFGGVSVELGAGWIAGVGGRESNPVWELAVQHNLRTRFSDYSNARFNIYDQSGKLIPSGIAADSYKKAVDSAIQKLRNEEEDEANDDDANNNSNINDGNKVTKPPSTPKTPVELAIDFILHDFEMAEVEPISTYVDFGEREFLVADERGYDYLLYKMAEDFLFTSEGRILDDRLKLNKYSVGVPCWVVCLLHHLAR
;
A
#
# COMPACT_ATOMS: atom_id res chain seq x y z
N MET A 1 -34.79 19.52 -2.97
CA MET A 1 -34.02 20.72 -2.64
C MET A 1 -32.67 20.22 -2.16
N ASP A 2 -31.65 20.34 -3.00
CA ASP A 2 -30.29 19.95 -2.66
C ASP A 2 -29.67 21.10 -1.86
N SER A 3 -29.56 20.92 -0.54
CA SER A 3 -28.85 21.89 0.30
C SER A 3 -27.36 21.75 -0.02
N SER A 4 -26.82 22.71 -0.76
CA SER A 4 -25.37 22.85 -1.00
C SER A 4 -24.62 22.63 0.31
N ILE A 5 -23.81 21.56 0.37
CA ILE A 5 -22.88 21.33 1.48
C ILE A 5 -21.87 22.47 1.44
N ARG A 6 -22.00 23.43 2.35
CA ARG A 6 -20.97 24.45 2.60
C ARG A 6 -20.14 23.96 3.77
N SER A 7 -18.95 23.45 3.46
CA SER A 7 -17.94 23.11 4.45
C SER A 7 -16.64 23.81 4.10
N SER A 8 -15.92 24.24 5.13
CA SER A 8 -14.62 24.89 5.01
C SER A 8 -13.55 23.93 4.51
N VAL A 9 -13.68 22.64 4.84
CA VAL A 9 -12.79 21.57 4.36
C VAL A 9 -13.60 20.38 3.87
N ILE A 10 -13.27 19.89 2.66
CA ILE A 10 -13.81 18.64 2.11
C ILE A 10 -12.66 17.65 1.92
N ILE A 11 -12.77 16.48 2.52
CA ILE A 11 -11.83 15.37 2.40
C ILE A 11 -12.48 14.30 1.51
N ILE A 12 -11.79 13.90 0.45
CA ILE A 12 -12.27 12.86 -0.47
C ILE A 12 -11.53 11.55 -0.17
N GLY A 13 -12.28 10.57 0.29
CA GLY A 13 -11.80 9.24 0.71
C GLY A 13 -11.70 9.10 2.23
N ALA A 14 -12.35 8.07 2.78
CA ALA A 14 -12.28 7.70 4.20
C ALA A 14 -11.34 6.51 4.43
N GLY A 15 -10.21 6.49 3.73
CA GLY A 15 -9.07 5.61 4.05
C GLY A 15 -8.26 6.14 5.24
N ILE A 16 -7.18 5.44 5.60
CA ILE A 16 -6.30 5.83 6.72
C ILE A 16 -5.80 7.28 6.60
N SER A 17 -5.38 7.71 5.41
CA SER A 17 -4.92 9.09 5.20
C SER A 17 -6.02 10.14 5.41
N GLY A 18 -7.23 9.88 4.90
CA GLY A 18 -8.36 10.80 5.02
C GLY A 18 -8.85 10.92 6.47
N ILE A 19 -8.97 9.79 7.18
CA ILE A 19 -9.35 9.77 8.60
C ILE A 19 -8.26 10.45 9.46
N SER A 20 -6.99 10.17 9.21
CA SER A 20 -5.88 10.84 9.92
C SER A 20 -5.86 12.35 9.68
N ALA A 21 -6.05 12.79 8.43
CA ALA A 21 -6.11 14.22 8.11
C ALA A 21 -7.29 14.90 8.82
N ALA A 22 -8.47 14.28 8.80
CA ALA A 22 -9.66 14.78 9.49
C ALA A 22 -9.46 14.88 11.01
N LYS A 23 -8.85 13.85 11.61
CA LYS A 23 -8.50 13.83 13.04
C LYS A 23 -7.57 14.99 13.39
N VAL A 24 -6.49 15.17 12.65
CA VAL A 24 -5.52 16.26 12.90
C VAL A 24 -6.18 17.63 12.77
N LEU A 25 -7.03 17.85 11.76
CA LEU A 25 -7.76 19.11 11.61
C LEU A 25 -8.72 19.36 12.78
N ALA A 26 -9.45 18.34 13.22
CA ALA A 26 -10.35 18.42 14.36
C ALA A 26 -9.60 18.72 15.68
N GLU A 27 -8.46 18.08 15.92
CA GLU A 27 -7.60 18.35 17.09
C GLU A 27 -7.03 19.77 17.09
N ASN A 28 -6.90 20.39 15.91
CA ASN A 28 -6.50 21.79 15.76
C ASN A 28 -7.71 22.77 15.72
N GLY A 29 -8.91 22.31 16.09
CA GLY A 29 -10.11 23.14 16.23
C GLY A 29 -10.84 23.46 14.92
N ILE A 30 -10.48 22.81 13.81
CA ILE A 30 -11.22 22.92 12.55
C ILE A 30 -12.31 21.86 12.56
N GLU A 31 -13.54 22.27 12.90
CA GLU A 31 -14.67 21.32 13.04
C GLU A 31 -15.57 21.22 11.80
N ASP A 32 -15.57 22.25 10.95
CA ASP A 32 -16.37 22.31 9.70
C ASP A 32 -15.70 21.53 8.56
N ILE A 33 -15.66 20.21 8.76
CA ILE A 33 -15.08 19.21 7.85
C ILE A 33 -16.18 18.30 7.35
N VAL A 34 -16.15 17.96 6.06
CA VAL A 34 -16.93 16.83 5.50
C VAL A 34 -15.99 15.83 4.86
N ILE A 35 -16.17 14.55 5.20
CA ILE A 35 -15.45 13.40 4.64
C ILE A 35 -16.40 12.67 3.71
N LEU A 36 -16.02 12.54 2.44
CA LEU A 36 -16.83 11.89 1.41
C LEU A 36 -16.17 10.57 1.01
N GLU A 37 -16.90 9.47 1.10
CA GLU A 37 -16.41 8.13 0.78
C GLU A 37 -17.29 7.50 -0.31
N ALA A 38 -16.63 6.87 -1.28
CA ALA A 38 -17.31 6.23 -2.40
C ALA A 38 -18.00 4.93 -1.99
N SER A 39 -17.39 4.17 -1.08
CA SER A 39 -17.93 2.93 -0.56
C SER A 39 -18.90 3.14 0.61
N ASP A 40 -19.44 2.03 1.10
CA ASP A 40 -20.35 1.94 2.24
C ASP A 40 -19.62 1.79 3.58
N ARG A 41 -18.29 1.91 3.60
CA ARG A 41 -17.46 1.77 4.79
C ARG A 41 -16.23 2.67 4.74
N ILE A 42 -15.63 2.93 5.89
CA ILE A 42 -14.28 3.50 5.96
C ILE A 42 -13.22 2.39 5.77
N GLY A 43 -11.97 2.76 5.55
CA GLY A 43 -10.85 1.81 5.44
C GLY A 43 -10.10 1.87 4.12
N GLY A 44 -10.81 2.07 3.01
CA GLY A 44 -10.23 1.96 1.68
C GLY A 44 -9.53 0.60 1.51
N ARG A 45 -8.20 0.62 1.37
CA ARG A 45 -7.34 -0.57 1.25
C ARG A 45 -7.17 -1.35 2.55
N ILE A 46 -7.53 -0.80 3.71
CA ILE A 46 -7.66 -1.59 4.94
C ILE A 46 -9.03 -2.26 4.88
N ARG A 47 -9.05 -3.57 4.63
CA ARG A 47 -10.26 -4.35 4.39
C ARG A 47 -10.04 -5.77 4.87
N LYS A 48 -11.05 -6.30 5.55
CA LYS A 48 -11.18 -7.73 5.86
C LYS A 48 -12.45 -8.31 5.26
N GLU A 49 -12.52 -9.62 5.22
CA GLU A 49 -13.71 -10.40 4.92
C GLU A 49 -13.84 -11.58 5.89
N CYS A 50 -15.06 -12.08 6.06
CA CYS A 50 -15.29 -13.33 6.76
C CYS A 50 -15.13 -14.49 5.77
N PHE A 51 -14.18 -15.37 6.02
CA PHE A 51 -13.94 -16.55 5.20
C PHE A 51 -13.81 -17.79 6.09
N GLY A 52 -14.64 -18.80 5.87
CA GLY A 52 -14.58 -20.05 6.64
C GLY A 52 -14.81 -19.88 8.15
N GLY A 53 -15.49 -18.81 8.58
CA GLY A 53 -15.74 -18.52 10.00
C GLY A 53 -14.60 -17.76 10.71
N VAL A 54 -13.58 -17.32 9.98
CA VAL A 54 -12.50 -16.46 10.49
C VAL A 54 -12.43 -15.14 9.73
N SER A 55 -11.92 -14.11 10.39
CA SER A 55 -11.61 -12.84 9.73
C SER A 55 -10.30 -12.95 8.95
N VAL A 56 -10.33 -12.58 7.67
CA VAL A 56 -9.15 -12.57 6.79
C VAL A 56 -8.95 -11.18 6.22
N GLU A 57 -7.74 -10.63 6.35
CA GLU A 57 -7.37 -9.37 5.72
C GLU A 57 -7.24 -9.53 4.21
N LEU A 58 -7.94 -8.69 3.46
CA LEU A 58 -7.82 -8.58 1.99
C LEU A 58 -6.84 -7.49 1.56
N GLY A 59 -6.39 -6.65 2.50
CA GLY A 59 -5.45 -5.56 2.23
C GLY A 59 -4.37 -5.52 3.29
N ALA A 60 -4.29 -4.41 4.05
CA ALA A 60 -3.30 -4.30 5.12
C ALA A 60 -3.46 -5.44 6.14
N GLY A 61 -2.42 -6.27 6.28
CA GLY A 61 -2.40 -7.39 7.22
C GLY A 61 -1.24 -7.37 8.22
N TRP A 62 -0.21 -6.56 7.98
CA TRP A 62 1.00 -6.50 8.80
C TRP A 62 1.24 -5.11 9.37
N ILE A 63 1.74 -5.07 10.60
CA ILE A 63 2.39 -3.90 11.17
C ILE A 63 3.89 -4.10 10.94
N ALA A 64 4.41 -3.46 9.89
CA ALA A 64 5.83 -3.40 9.59
C ALA A 64 6.49 -2.28 10.39
N GLY A 65 7.76 -2.42 10.77
CA GLY A 65 8.44 -1.38 11.54
C GLY A 65 8.24 -1.51 13.04
N VAL A 66 8.91 -2.44 13.73
CA VAL A 66 8.81 -2.59 15.20
C VAL A 66 10.17 -2.85 15.89
N GLY A 67 10.49 -2.03 16.90
CA GLY A 67 11.70 -2.20 17.74
C GLY A 67 12.93 -1.43 17.27
N GLY A 68 12.74 -0.42 16.43
CA GLY A 68 13.78 0.50 15.97
C GLY A 68 14.03 1.64 16.96
N ARG A 69 14.60 2.74 16.43
CA ARG A 69 14.92 3.94 17.22
C ARG A 69 13.66 4.68 17.66
N GLU A 70 12.68 4.73 16.77
CA GLU A 70 11.40 5.37 17.00
C GLU A 70 10.31 4.32 17.18
N SER A 71 9.26 4.69 17.88
CA SER A 71 8.10 3.84 18.08
C SER A 71 7.13 4.07 16.92
N ASN A 72 6.71 2.98 16.25
CA ASN A 72 5.74 3.07 15.19
C ASN A 72 4.36 3.42 15.76
N PRO A 73 3.72 4.53 15.35
CA PRO A 73 2.42 4.95 15.89
C PRO A 73 1.32 3.91 15.67
N VAL A 74 1.39 3.11 14.60
CA VAL A 74 0.43 2.03 14.36
C VAL A 74 0.64 0.88 15.35
N TRP A 75 1.90 0.60 15.72
CA TRP A 75 2.21 -0.38 16.76
C TRP A 75 1.72 0.08 18.14
N GLU A 76 1.90 1.36 18.47
CA GLU A 76 1.40 1.94 19.72
C GLU A 76 -0.13 1.81 19.82
N LEU A 77 -0.84 2.16 18.76
CA LEU A 77 -2.29 2.05 18.69
C LEU A 77 -2.76 0.59 18.82
N ALA A 78 -2.05 -0.35 18.18
CA ALA A 78 -2.33 -1.77 18.29
C ALA A 78 -2.18 -2.28 19.74
N VAL A 79 -1.11 -1.87 20.42
CA VAL A 79 -0.87 -2.20 21.84
C VAL A 79 -1.94 -1.57 22.73
N GLN A 80 -2.22 -0.28 22.55
CA GLN A 80 -3.22 0.47 23.32
C GLN A 80 -4.60 -0.21 23.28
N HIS A 81 -5.01 -0.72 22.11
CA HIS A 81 -6.31 -1.36 21.93
C HIS A 81 -6.28 -2.89 22.04
N ASN A 82 -5.17 -3.45 22.53
CA ASN A 82 -4.95 -4.89 22.73
C ASN A 82 -5.24 -5.71 21.47
N LEU A 83 -4.78 -5.25 20.31
CA LEU A 83 -4.94 -5.98 19.05
C LEU A 83 -4.06 -7.23 19.06
N ARG A 84 -4.65 -8.39 18.76
CA ARG A 84 -3.92 -9.67 18.71
C ARG A 84 -3.01 -9.70 17.49
N THR A 85 -1.70 -9.67 17.73
CA THR A 85 -0.69 -9.77 16.68
C THR A 85 0.21 -11.00 16.85
N ARG A 86 0.93 -11.37 15.79
CA ARG A 86 1.89 -12.47 15.77
C ARG A 86 3.15 -12.02 15.07
N PHE A 87 4.30 -12.21 15.72
CA PHE A 87 5.58 -11.94 15.10
C PHE A 87 5.79 -12.83 13.87
N SER A 88 6.17 -12.23 12.75
CA SER A 88 6.50 -12.93 11.52
C SER A 88 7.96 -13.41 11.58
N ASP A 89 8.16 -14.64 12.07
CA ASP A 89 9.49 -15.25 12.09
C ASP A 89 9.81 -15.90 10.73
N TYR A 90 10.55 -15.16 9.90
CA TYR A 90 11.00 -15.64 8.59
C TYR A 90 12.26 -16.51 8.67
N SER A 91 12.89 -16.70 9.84
CA SER A 91 14.11 -17.51 9.96
C SER A 91 13.90 -18.99 9.56
N ASN A 92 12.64 -19.44 9.62
CA ASN A 92 12.22 -20.79 9.23
C ASN A 92 11.25 -20.78 8.04
N ALA A 93 11.18 -19.67 7.27
CA ALA A 93 10.39 -19.63 6.05
C ALA A 93 10.97 -20.62 5.03
N ARG A 94 10.18 -21.62 4.63
CA ARG A 94 10.55 -22.56 3.59
C ARG A 94 10.12 -22.04 2.24
N PHE A 95 11.08 -21.55 1.45
CA PHE A 95 10.89 -21.15 0.05
C PHE A 95 10.83 -22.37 -0.88
N ASN A 96 9.87 -23.26 -0.64
CA ASN A 96 9.66 -24.42 -1.49
C ASN A 96 8.93 -23.97 -2.76
N ILE A 97 9.55 -24.20 -3.92
CA ILE A 97 8.90 -23.97 -5.21
C ILE A 97 8.29 -25.29 -5.68
N TYR A 98 7.01 -25.28 -6.00
CA TYR A 98 6.31 -26.43 -6.57
C TYR A 98 5.93 -26.14 -8.01
N ASP A 99 6.03 -27.14 -8.88
CA ASP A 99 5.48 -27.03 -10.23
C ASP A 99 3.94 -27.18 -10.24
N GLN A 100 3.32 -27.06 -11.42
CA GLN A 100 1.87 -27.18 -11.60
C GLN A 100 1.31 -28.56 -11.20
N SER A 101 2.15 -29.58 -11.09
CA SER A 101 1.76 -30.92 -10.61
C SER A 101 1.87 -31.07 -9.10
N GLY A 102 2.34 -30.03 -8.39
CA GLY A 102 2.62 -30.07 -6.96
C GLY A 102 3.96 -30.71 -6.62
N LYS A 103 4.84 -30.96 -7.60
CA LYS A 103 6.14 -31.56 -7.36
C LYS A 103 7.13 -30.48 -6.93
N LEU A 104 7.86 -30.75 -5.85
CA LEU A 104 8.91 -29.88 -5.33
C LEU A 104 10.05 -29.75 -6.36
N ILE A 105 10.39 -28.51 -6.72
CA ILE A 105 11.56 -28.17 -7.51
C ILE A 105 12.76 -28.05 -6.55
N PRO A 106 13.87 -28.77 -6.80
CA PRO A 106 15.07 -28.66 -5.98
C PRO A 106 15.57 -27.21 -5.87
N SER A 107 15.92 -26.78 -4.66
CA SER A 107 16.30 -25.40 -4.35
C SER A 107 17.46 -24.86 -5.19
N GLY A 108 18.44 -25.70 -5.53
CA GLY A 108 19.55 -25.30 -6.41
C GLY A 108 19.09 -24.91 -7.81
N ILE A 109 18.14 -25.66 -8.38
CA ILE A 109 17.57 -25.37 -9.71
C ILE A 109 16.73 -24.09 -9.66
N ALA A 110 15.95 -23.93 -8.59
CA ALA A 110 15.16 -22.73 -8.35
C ALA A 110 16.06 -21.48 -8.20
N ALA A 111 17.10 -21.56 -7.37
CA ALA A 111 18.05 -20.47 -7.14
C ALA A 111 18.85 -20.10 -8.40
N ASP A 112 19.31 -21.09 -9.17
CA ASP A 112 19.99 -20.84 -10.44
C ASP A 112 19.06 -20.18 -11.46
N SER A 113 17.79 -20.58 -11.49
CA SER A 113 16.78 -19.97 -12.37
C SER A 113 16.46 -18.54 -11.94
N TYR A 114 16.33 -18.30 -10.64
CA TYR A 114 16.18 -16.96 -10.05
C TYR A 114 17.36 -16.05 -10.42
N LYS A 115 18.60 -16.53 -10.18
CA LYS A 115 19.82 -15.77 -10.51
C LYS A 115 19.88 -15.42 -11.99
N LYS A 116 19.60 -16.38 -12.88
CA LYS A 116 19.57 -16.13 -14.33
C LYS A 116 18.52 -15.10 -14.74
N ALA A 117 17.33 -15.15 -14.14
CA ALA A 117 16.27 -14.18 -14.41
C ALA A 117 16.67 -12.78 -13.95
N VAL A 118 17.24 -12.64 -12.75
CA VAL A 118 17.78 -11.37 -12.22
C VAL A 118 18.91 -10.83 -13.10
N ASP A 119 19.91 -11.65 -13.41
CA ASP A 119 21.05 -11.24 -14.25
C ASP A 119 20.57 -10.78 -15.64
N SER A 120 19.60 -11.49 -16.23
CA SER A 120 18.99 -11.10 -17.50
C SER A 120 18.20 -9.80 -17.41
N ALA A 121 17.52 -9.53 -16.30
CA ALA A 121 16.77 -8.29 -16.10
C ALA A 121 17.71 -7.09 -15.93
N ILE A 122 18.75 -7.23 -15.09
CA ILE A 122 19.80 -6.21 -14.91
C ILE A 122 20.48 -5.90 -16.24
N GLN A 123 20.77 -6.91 -17.05
CA GLN A 123 21.38 -6.71 -18.36
C GLN A 123 20.45 -5.94 -19.32
N LYS A 124 19.13 -6.19 -19.28
CA LYS A 124 18.18 -5.40 -20.08
C LYS A 124 18.13 -3.95 -19.63
N LEU A 125 18.03 -3.69 -18.33
CA LEU A 125 18.03 -2.31 -17.80
C LEU A 125 19.30 -1.55 -18.20
N ARG A 126 20.46 -2.19 -18.10
CA ARG A 126 21.74 -1.60 -18.55
C ARG A 126 21.77 -1.33 -20.05
N ASN A 127 21.26 -2.26 -20.86
CA ASN A 127 21.17 -2.05 -22.30
C ASN A 127 20.16 -0.94 -22.65
N GLU A 128 19.07 -0.81 -21.90
CA GLU A 128 18.08 0.27 -22.04
C GLU A 128 18.70 1.63 -21.64
N GLU A 129 19.46 1.69 -20.54
CA GLU A 129 20.22 2.89 -20.12
C GLU A 129 21.34 3.25 -21.13
N GLU A 130 22.02 2.26 -21.71
CA GLU A 130 23.04 2.47 -22.75
C GLU A 130 22.42 2.89 -24.09
N ASP A 131 21.26 2.36 -24.46
CA ASP A 131 20.52 2.79 -25.65
C ASP A 131 19.94 4.21 -25.49
N GLU A 132 19.53 4.59 -24.28
CA GLU A 132 19.12 5.98 -23.96
C GLU A 132 20.31 6.96 -23.98
N ALA A 133 21.49 6.54 -23.49
CA ALA A 133 22.71 7.37 -23.53
C ALA A 133 23.32 7.52 -24.93
N ASN A 134 23.09 6.56 -25.83
CA ASN A 134 23.58 6.60 -27.22
C ASN A 134 22.65 7.35 -28.18
N ASP A 135 21.37 7.56 -27.84
CA ASP A 135 20.42 8.33 -28.65
C ASP A 135 20.58 9.86 -28.44
N ASP A 136 21.11 10.29 -27.29
CA ASP A 136 21.37 11.71 -26.97
C ASP A 136 22.58 12.32 -27.70
N ASP A 137 23.50 11.50 -28.21
CA ASP A 137 24.70 11.97 -28.93
C ASP A 137 24.48 12.10 -30.46
N ALA A 138 23.35 11.62 -30.98
CA ALA A 138 23.07 11.59 -32.42
C ALA A 138 22.12 12.70 -32.92
N ASN A 139 21.39 13.42 -32.05
CA ASN A 139 20.35 14.33 -32.54
C ASN A 139 20.10 15.58 -31.68
N ASN A 140 21.11 16.44 -31.54
CA ASN A 140 20.91 17.82 -31.10
C ASN A 140 21.16 18.84 -32.23
N ASN A 141 20.22 18.86 -33.18
CA ASN A 141 19.87 20.09 -33.89
C ASN A 141 18.34 20.22 -34.00
N SER A 142 17.82 21.13 -33.15
CA SER A 142 16.56 21.86 -33.27
C SER A 142 15.21 21.14 -33.05
N ASN A 143 14.56 21.58 -31.96
CA ASN A 143 13.17 22.06 -31.88
C ASN A 143 11.96 21.11 -32.00
N ILE A 144 11.13 21.22 -30.94
CA ILE A 144 9.66 21.10 -30.87
C ILE A 144 9.07 19.70 -30.66
N ASN A 145 8.29 19.62 -29.55
CA ASN A 145 7.09 18.81 -29.26
C ASN A 145 6.82 17.60 -30.16
N ASP A 146 6.70 16.41 -29.58
CA ASP A 146 5.41 15.71 -29.37
C ASP A 146 5.68 14.34 -28.74
N GLY A 147 4.73 13.88 -27.92
CA GLY A 147 4.82 12.67 -27.13
C GLY A 147 4.79 11.36 -27.93
N ASN A 148 4.89 10.27 -27.17
CA ASN A 148 4.85 8.86 -27.58
C ASN A 148 6.14 8.28 -28.19
N LYS A 149 7.17 8.08 -27.37
CA LYS A 149 8.16 7.01 -27.63
C LYS A 149 7.67 5.75 -26.91
N VAL A 150 6.93 4.91 -27.63
CA VAL A 150 6.47 3.60 -27.12
C VAL A 150 7.71 2.71 -26.99
N THR A 151 8.14 2.50 -25.75
CA THR A 151 9.19 1.54 -25.38
C THR A 151 8.71 0.13 -25.75
N LYS A 152 9.56 -0.65 -26.43
CA LYS A 152 9.25 -2.08 -26.63
C LYS A 152 9.33 -2.76 -25.26
N PRO A 153 8.32 -3.55 -24.87
CA PRO A 153 8.29 -4.10 -23.53
C PRO A 153 9.46 -5.08 -23.31
N PRO A 154 9.99 -5.14 -22.08
CA PRO A 154 11.02 -6.10 -21.70
C PRO A 154 10.59 -7.51 -22.09
N SER A 155 11.54 -8.40 -22.42
CA SER A 155 11.17 -9.76 -22.85
C SER A 155 10.31 -10.41 -21.78
N THR A 156 9.05 -10.63 -22.11
CA THR A 156 8.02 -11.08 -21.18
C THR A 156 8.40 -12.46 -20.66
N PRO A 157 8.28 -12.73 -19.35
CA PRO A 157 8.50 -14.07 -18.80
C PRO A 157 7.63 -15.08 -19.57
N LYS A 158 8.22 -16.20 -20.02
CA LYS A 158 7.52 -17.16 -20.90
C LYS A 158 7.21 -18.47 -20.19
N THR A 159 8.03 -18.85 -19.23
CA THR A 159 7.82 -20.07 -18.45
C THR A 159 7.10 -19.77 -17.13
N PRO A 160 6.35 -20.73 -16.56
CA PRO A 160 5.73 -20.56 -15.24
C PRO A 160 6.71 -20.18 -14.12
N VAL A 161 7.96 -20.64 -14.21
CA VAL A 161 9.01 -20.32 -13.24
C VAL A 161 9.49 -18.87 -13.41
N GLU A 162 9.70 -18.42 -14.65
CA GLU A 162 10.06 -17.02 -14.91
C GLU A 162 8.94 -16.07 -14.47
N LEU A 163 7.67 -16.42 -14.70
CA LEU A 163 6.52 -15.63 -14.24
C LEU A 163 6.46 -15.53 -12.70
N ALA A 164 6.75 -16.63 -11.98
CA ALA A 164 6.79 -16.61 -10.52
C ALA A 164 7.94 -15.74 -9.98
N ILE A 165 9.09 -15.74 -10.66
CA ILE A 165 10.24 -14.91 -10.29
C ILE A 165 9.97 -13.43 -10.59
N ASP A 166 9.40 -13.12 -11.75
CA ASP A 166 9.02 -11.76 -12.15
C ASP A 166 8.02 -11.15 -11.17
N PHE A 167 7.01 -11.93 -10.78
CA PHE A 167 6.07 -11.53 -9.73
C PHE A 167 6.79 -11.19 -8.42
N ILE A 168 7.73 -12.03 -7.96
CA ILE A 168 8.47 -11.77 -6.71
C ILE A 168 9.30 -10.48 -6.79
N LEU A 169 9.91 -10.21 -7.94
CA LEU A 169 10.88 -9.12 -8.11
C LEU A 169 10.25 -7.76 -8.46
N HIS A 170 9.14 -7.75 -9.20
CA HIS A 170 8.58 -6.53 -9.77
C HIS A 170 7.16 -6.25 -9.27
N ASP A 171 6.34 -7.28 -9.02
CA ASP A 171 4.94 -7.11 -8.63
C ASP A 171 4.69 -7.23 -7.12
N PHE A 172 5.52 -8.01 -6.42
CA PHE A 172 5.29 -8.40 -5.03
C PHE A 172 5.94 -7.44 -4.02
N GLU A 173 7.21 -7.06 -4.22
CA GLU A 173 7.93 -6.15 -3.31
C GLU A 173 8.86 -5.22 -4.10
N MET A 174 8.94 -3.96 -3.66
CA MET A 174 9.95 -2.96 -4.03
C MET A 174 9.67 -2.05 -5.26
N ALA A 175 8.60 -1.25 -5.17
CA ALA A 175 8.58 0.06 -5.86
C ALA A 175 9.25 1.18 -5.03
N GLU A 176 9.81 0.87 -3.86
CA GLU A 176 10.46 1.85 -2.97
C GLU A 176 12.00 1.74 -3.02
N VAL A 177 12.66 2.90 -2.93
CA VAL A 177 14.12 3.02 -2.97
C VAL A 177 14.70 2.65 -1.60
N GLU A 178 15.64 1.71 -1.57
CA GLU A 178 16.41 1.39 -0.37
C GLU A 178 17.30 2.58 0.07
N PRO A 179 17.37 2.92 1.36
CA PRO A 179 16.75 2.20 2.47
C PRO A 179 15.28 2.60 2.72
N ILE A 180 14.44 1.63 3.01
CA ILE A 180 13.02 1.86 3.36
C ILE A 180 12.93 2.54 4.73
N SER A 181 12.39 3.77 4.75
CA SER A 181 12.32 4.61 5.96
C SER A 181 11.63 3.90 7.14
N THR A 182 10.56 3.14 6.88
CA THR A 182 9.84 2.38 7.89
C THR A 182 10.76 1.46 8.71
N TYR A 183 11.68 0.76 8.06
CA TYR A 183 12.58 -0.16 8.73
C TYR A 183 13.77 0.55 9.38
N VAL A 184 14.27 1.61 8.74
CA VAL A 184 15.34 2.46 9.31
C VAL A 184 14.90 3.08 10.64
N ASP A 185 13.72 3.67 10.67
CA ASP A 185 13.26 4.45 11.82
C ASP A 185 12.62 3.54 12.89
N PHE A 186 11.73 2.64 12.47
CA PHE A 186 10.89 1.85 13.38
C PHE A 186 11.34 0.40 13.57
N GLY A 187 12.34 -0.08 12.81
CA GLY A 187 13.00 -1.38 12.98
C GLY A 187 12.46 -2.51 12.11
N GLU A 188 13.22 -3.58 11.96
CA GLU A 188 12.97 -4.65 10.97
C GLU A 188 11.88 -5.66 11.33
N ARG A 189 11.31 -5.61 12.55
CA ARG A 189 10.33 -6.63 12.95
C ARG A 189 8.96 -6.31 12.40
N GLU A 190 8.28 -7.35 11.94
CA GLU A 190 6.92 -7.26 11.45
C GLU A 190 5.99 -8.17 12.24
N PHE A 191 4.75 -7.71 12.39
CA PHE A 191 3.73 -8.43 13.12
C PHE A 191 2.45 -8.57 12.29
N LEU A 192 2.07 -9.82 11.98
CA LEU A 192 0.79 -10.14 11.38
C LEU A 192 -0.34 -9.80 12.35
N VAL A 193 -1.35 -9.08 11.88
CA VAL A 193 -2.61 -8.88 12.60
C VAL A 193 -3.40 -10.19 12.52
N ALA A 194 -3.50 -10.87 13.65
CA ALA A 194 -4.21 -12.13 13.77
C ALA A 194 -5.51 -11.95 14.57
N ASP A 195 -6.08 -10.76 14.64
CA ASP A 195 -7.26 -10.46 15.46
C ASP A 195 -8.56 -10.68 14.68
N GLU A 196 -9.58 -11.28 15.29
CA GLU A 196 -10.90 -11.46 14.63
C GLU A 196 -11.61 -10.12 14.42
N ARG A 197 -11.26 -9.09 15.20
CA ARG A 197 -11.72 -7.72 14.96
C ARG A 197 -11.07 -7.11 13.72
N GLY A 198 -10.02 -7.70 13.16
CA GLY A 198 -9.29 -7.23 12.00
C GLY A 198 -8.47 -5.95 12.23
N TYR A 199 -7.65 -5.59 11.24
CA TYR A 199 -6.82 -4.40 11.24
C TYR A 199 -7.67 -3.13 11.18
N ASP A 200 -8.75 -3.17 10.39
CA ASP A 200 -9.69 -2.05 10.25
C ASP A 200 -10.23 -1.53 11.59
N TYR A 201 -10.31 -2.38 12.62
CA TYR A 201 -10.64 -2.00 13.98
C TYR A 201 -9.83 -0.80 14.50
N LEU A 202 -8.53 -0.73 14.22
CA LEU A 202 -7.70 0.41 14.64
C LEU A 202 -8.17 1.71 13.99
N LEU A 203 -8.56 1.66 12.71
CA LEU A 203 -9.09 2.82 12.00
C LEU A 203 -10.41 3.29 12.60
N TYR A 204 -11.30 2.37 12.96
CA TYR A 204 -12.54 2.72 13.66
C TYR A 204 -12.26 3.35 15.02
N LYS A 205 -11.25 2.88 15.76
CA LYS A 205 -10.82 3.51 17.02
C LYS A 205 -10.27 4.92 16.81
N MET A 206 -9.48 5.15 15.77
CA MET A 206 -9.05 6.51 15.42
C MET A 206 -10.22 7.43 15.05
N ALA A 207 -11.23 6.90 14.36
CA ALA A 207 -12.43 7.66 14.01
C ALA A 207 -13.27 8.02 15.25
N GLU A 208 -13.37 7.13 16.24
CA GLU A 208 -14.08 7.37 17.51
C GLU A 208 -13.55 8.57 18.30
N ASP A 209 -12.27 8.94 18.12
CA ASP A 209 -11.66 10.07 18.84
C ASP A 209 -12.26 11.42 18.48
N PHE A 210 -12.80 11.57 17.26
CA PHE A 210 -13.27 12.85 16.76
C PHE A 210 -14.63 12.80 16.08
N LEU A 211 -15.10 11.63 15.63
CA LEU A 211 -16.43 11.44 15.06
C LEU A 211 -17.38 10.82 16.09
N PHE A 212 -18.64 11.25 16.06
CA PHE A 212 -19.69 10.63 16.85
C PHE A 212 -19.92 9.17 16.43
N THR A 213 -19.85 8.27 17.40
CA THR A 213 -20.06 6.83 17.21
C THR A 213 -21.07 6.27 18.21
N SER A 214 -21.74 5.18 17.82
CA SER A 214 -22.62 4.41 18.69
C SER A 214 -22.64 2.96 18.24
N GLU A 215 -22.52 2.03 19.20
CA GLU A 215 -22.56 0.58 18.95
C GLU A 215 -21.56 0.11 17.86
N GLY A 216 -20.37 0.72 17.80
CA GLY A 216 -19.35 0.38 16.81
C GLY A 216 -19.63 0.89 15.39
N ARG A 217 -20.61 1.79 15.22
CA ARG A 217 -20.92 2.48 13.96
C ARG A 217 -20.62 3.97 14.09
N ILE A 218 -20.14 4.57 13.00
CA ILE A 218 -19.96 6.01 12.90
C ILE A 218 -21.30 6.61 12.46
N LEU A 219 -21.86 7.46 13.31
CA LEU A 219 -23.15 8.13 13.10
C LEU A 219 -22.96 9.65 12.89
N ASP A 220 -21.71 10.08 12.73
CA ASP A 220 -21.36 11.48 12.57
C ASP A 220 -21.77 12.01 11.19
N ASP A 221 -22.46 13.15 11.19
CA ASP A 221 -22.92 13.78 9.96
C ASP A 221 -21.78 14.29 9.06
N ARG A 222 -20.56 14.44 9.57
CA ARG A 222 -19.41 14.83 8.76
C ARG A 222 -18.96 13.71 7.84
N LEU A 223 -19.23 12.44 8.15
CA LEU A 223 -18.90 11.30 7.29
C LEU A 223 -20.07 10.96 6.36
N LYS A 224 -19.89 11.13 5.06
CA LYS A 224 -20.88 10.77 4.04
C LYS A 224 -20.37 9.60 3.19
N LEU A 225 -20.91 8.42 3.48
CA LEU A 225 -20.67 7.19 2.72
C LEU A 225 -21.52 7.15 1.44
N ASN A 226 -21.13 6.32 0.48
CA ASN A 226 -21.79 6.16 -0.83
C ASN A 226 -21.95 7.47 -1.63
N LYS A 227 -20.98 8.39 -1.54
CA LYS A 227 -21.08 9.73 -2.15
C LYS A 227 -20.35 9.94 -3.47
N TYR A 228 -19.73 8.92 -4.05
CA TYR A 228 -19.24 8.96 -5.42
C TYR A 228 -19.31 7.58 -6.10
N SER A 229 -19.92 7.51 -7.28
CA SER A 229 -19.78 6.38 -8.20
C SER A 229 -18.54 6.60 -9.05
N VAL A 230 -17.50 5.77 -8.84
CA VAL A 230 -16.26 5.79 -9.63
C VAL A 230 -16.58 5.25 -11.04
N GLY A 231 -17.01 6.14 -11.93
CA GLY A 231 -17.21 5.85 -13.35
C GLY A 231 -15.97 6.13 -14.21
N VAL A 232 -14.83 6.51 -13.62
CA VAL A 232 -13.60 6.87 -14.34
C VAL A 232 -12.39 6.45 -13.50
N PRO A 233 -11.36 5.79 -14.07
CA PRO A 233 -10.19 5.32 -13.33
C PRO A 233 -9.39 6.55 -12.86
N CYS A 234 -9.38 6.81 -11.56
CA CYS A 234 -8.75 8.00 -11.00
C CYS A 234 -7.42 7.65 -10.33
N TRP A 235 -6.34 8.05 -10.97
CA TRP A 235 -5.06 8.33 -10.31
C TRP A 235 -5.18 9.72 -9.68
N VAL A 236 -5.43 9.80 -8.37
CA VAL A 236 -5.21 11.04 -7.61
C VAL A 236 -4.23 10.74 -6.50
N VAL A 237 -3.00 11.15 -6.75
CA VAL A 237 -1.93 11.26 -5.76
C VAL A 237 -2.21 12.51 -4.94
N CYS A 238 -2.47 12.37 -3.64
CA CYS A 238 -2.49 13.48 -2.71
C CYS A 238 -1.06 13.74 -2.21
N LEU A 239 -0.46 14.85 -2.65
CA LEU A 239 0.80 15.37 -2.11
C LEU A 239 0.47 16.31 -0.94
N LEU A 240 0.64 15.85 0.30
CA LEU A 240 0.70 16.71 1.49
C LEU A 240 2.16 16.86 1.90
N HIS A 241 2.83 17.88 1.33
CA HIS A 241 4.17 18.30 1.71
C HIS A 241 4.14 19.79 2.02
N HIS A 242 3.77 20.16 3.26
CA HIS A 242 4.19 21.39 3.97
C HIS A 242 3.20 21.74 5.09
N LEU A 243 3.20 21.02 6.21
CA LEU A 243 2.81 21.59 7.52
C LEU A 243 3.56 20.82 8.63
N ALA A 244 4.88 21.00 8.66
CA ALA A 244 5.72 20.69 9.80
C ALA A 244 6.83 21.74 9.87
N ARG A 245 6.49 22.91 10.43
CA ARG A 245 7.42 23.86 11.05
C ARG A 245 6.67 24.61 12.14
#